data_AF-A0A9P6M7N5-F1
#
_entry.id   AF-A0A9P6M7N5-F1
#
_cell.length_a   1.000
_cell.length_b   1.000
_cell.length_c   1.000
_cell.angle_alpha   90.00
_cell.angle_beta   90.00
_cell.angle_gamma   90.00
#
_symmetry.space_group_name_H-M   'P 1'
#
loop_
_entity.id
_entity.type
_entity.pdbx_description
1 polymer ?
#
loop_
_entity_poly.entity_id
_entity_poly.type
_entity_poly.pdbx_seq_one_letter_code
_entity_poly.pdbx_strand_id
1 'polypeptide(L)'
;SDNSDVKASVNMFLSHDGAAKIVKQWGKRLVRTSNDVHFVEVITDILVSRVHTELNRLAQDESLRYPASRITQSAISSFSLEYINDRLCEAAPFLKRTLEGVSSANPRAIDDIPAFVSTMGAMILFLKSQQSNYLQMTIGVYLYSQGCSKSLVSVLSKIGLSVSQMTIHNALRTLTSDTVSQARVAILNHPWILLYDNINIANR
;
A
#
# COMPACT_ATOMS: atom_id res chain seq x y z
N SER A 1 -13.75 5.38 26.64
CA SER A 1 -14.44 6.17 25.61
C SER A 1 -13.69 6.20 24.29
N ASP A 2 -12.38 6.47 24.24
CA ASP A 2 -11.64 6.61 22.97
C ASP A 2 -11.61 5.37 22.05
N ASN A 3 -11.58 4.17 22.64
CA ASN A 3 -11.38 2.94 21.88
C ASN A 3 -12.62 2.49 21.09
N SER A 4 -13.82 2.96 21.45
CA SER A 4 -15.05 2.68 20.71
C SER A 4 -15.19 3.55 19.47
N ASP A 5 -14.73 4.79 19.54
CA ASP A 5 -14.82 5.76 18.43
C ASP A 5 -13.80 5.44 17.34
N VAL A 6 -12.60 5.00 17.72
CA VAL A 6 -11.59 4.48 16.79
C VAL A 6 -12.09 3.19 16.12
N LYS A 7 -12.69 2.26 16.87
CA LYS A 7 -13.29 1.04 16.30
C LYS A 7 -14.45 1.34 15.35
N ALA A 8 -15.31 2.29 15.68
CA ALA A 8 -16.41 2.70 14.82
C ALA A 8 -15.91 3.33 13.51
N SER A 9 -14.86 4.16 13.59
CA SER A 9 -14.24 4.79 12.43
C SER A 9 -13.53 3.78 11.52
N VAL A 10 -12.84 2.79 12.11
CA VAL A 10 -12.17 1.70 11.38
C VAL A 10 -13.19 0.75 10.72
N ASN A 11 -14.28 0.41 11.42
CA ASN A 11 -15.34 -0.41 10.83
C ASN A 11 -16.10 0.32 9.72
N MET A 12 -16.24 1.64 9.82
CA MET A 12 -16.82 2.47 8.78
C MET A 12 -15.91 2.55 7.55
N PHE A 13 -14.59 2.63 7.73
CA PHE A 13 -13.60 2.64 6.64
C PHE A 13 -13.58 1.34 5.85
N LEU A 14 -13.73 0.20 6.52
CA LEU A 14 -13.71 -1.15 5.93
C LEU A 14 -15.06 -1.60 5.37
N SER A 15 -16.13 -0.81 5.56
CA SER A 15 -17.44 -1.11 4.97
C SER A 15 -17.46 -0.86 3.46
N HIS A 16 -18.34 -1.53 2.70
CA HIS A 16 -18.59 -1.15 1.31
C HIS A 16 -18.99 0.34 1.26
N ASP A 17 -18.29 1.14 0.45
CA ASP A 17 -18.32 2.62 0.41
C ASP A 17 -17.69 3.37 1.61
N GLY A 18 -16.87 2.72 2.43
CA GLY A 18 -16.20 3.34 3.58
C GLY A 18 -15.28 4.50 3.21
N ALA A 19 -14.47 4.33 2.15
CA ALA A 19 -13.65 5.41 1.61
C ALA A 19 -14.49 6.59 1.09
N ALA A 20 -15.63 6.31 0.43
CA ALA A 20 -16.55 7.35 -0.05
C ALA A 20 -17.21 8.11 1.10
N LYS A 21 -17.52 7.45 2.23
CA LYS A 21 -18.04 8.10 3.44
C LYS A 21 -17.03 9.03 4.09
N ILE A 22 -15.74 8.69 4.09
CA ILE A 22 -14.68 9.59 4.60
C ILE A 22 -14.54 10.80 3.70
N VAL A 23 -14.51 10.62 2.38
CA VAL A 23 -14.49 11.74 1.42
C VAL A 23 -15.71 12.64 1.60
N LYS A 24 -16.88 12.07 1.87
CA LYS A 24 -18.11 12.83 2.18
C LYS A 24 -18.00 13.61 3.49
N GLN A 25 -17.36 13.05 4.53
CA GLN A 25 -17.11 13.77 5.78
C GLN A 25 -16.06 14.89 5.61
N TRP A 26 -15.07 14.69 4.75
CA TRP A 26 -14.09 15.72 4.39
C TRP A 26 -14.74 16.84 3.58
N GLY A 27 -15.64 16.51 2.65
CA GLY A 27 -16.49 17.47 1.95
C GLY A 27 -17.32 18.34 2.91
N LYS A 28 -17.95 17.73 3.93
CA LYS A 28 -18.68 18.47 4.98
C LYS A 28 -17.80 19.44 5.78
N ARG A 29 -16.50 19.19 5.91
CA ARG A 29 -15.56 20.14 6.55
C ARG A 29 -15.19 21.30 5.64
N LEU A 30 -15.17 21.11 4.33
CA LEU A 30 -14.98 22.17 3.33
C LEU A 30 -16.23 23.08 3.22
N VAL A 31 -17.43 22.54 3.44
CA VAL A 31 -18.70 23.29 3.49
C VAL A 31 -18.71 24.37 4.58
N ARG A 32 -17.92 24.23 5.65
CA ARG A 32 -17.89 25.18 6.78
C ARG A 32 -17.28 26.55 6.43
N THR A 33 -16.76 26.74 5.23
CA THR A 33 -16.05 27.96 4.79
C THR A 33 -16.72 28.66 3.60
N SER A 34 -17.82 28.12 3.05
CA SER A 34 -18.50 28.64 1.85
C SER A 34 -19.96 29.01 2.14
N ASN A 35 -20.43 30.15 1.63
CA ASN A 35 -21.81 30.62 1.80
C ASN A 35 -22.84 29.86 0.96
N ASP A 36 -22.41 28.99 0.03
CA ASP A 36 -23.30 28.21 -0.83
C ASP A 36 -23.07 26.71 -0.65
N VAL A 37 -23.85 26.12 0.25
CA VAL A 37 -23.80 24.69 0.60
C VAL A 37 -24.17 23.82 -0.61
N HIS A 38 -25.12 24.24 -1.43
CA HIS A 38 -25.62 23.45 -2.54
C HIS A 38 -24.58 23.35 -3.67
N PHE A 39 -23.89 24.47 -3.96
CA PHE A 39 -22.78 24.47 -4.91
C PHE A 39 -21.65 23.52 -4.49
N VAL A 40 -21.27 23.53 -3.20
CA VAL A 40 -20.21 22.65 -2.69
C VAL A 40 -20.62 21.18 -2.74
N GLU A 41 -21.88 20.85 -2.46
CA GLU A 41 -22.38 19.47 -2.58
C GLU A 41 -22.31 18.96 -4.03
N VAL A 42 -22.78 19.76 -5.00
CA VAL A 42 -22.74 19.39 -6.43
C VAL A 42 -21.30 19.19 -6.90
N ILE A 43 -20.38 20.08 -6.54
CA ILE A 43 -18.96 19.95 -6.88
C ILE A 43 -18.35 18.71 -6.23
N THR A 44 -18.70 18.42 -4.98
CA THR A 44 -18.23 17.23 -4.27
C THR A 44 -18.69 15.96 -4.96
N ASP A 45 -19.95 15.87 -5.37
CA ASP A 45 -20.49 14.70 -6.05
C ASP A 45 -19.83 14.49 -7.43
N ILE A 46 -19.57 15.57 -8.18
CA ILE A 46 -18.83 15.51 -9.44
C ILE A 46 -17.39 15.00 -9.21
N LEU A 47 -16.69 15.54 -8.21
CA LEU A 47 -15.33 15.12 -7.85
C LEU A 47 -15.29 13.65 -7.45
N VAL A 48 -16.22 13.21 -6.60
CA VAL A 48 -16.33 11.80 -6.16
C VAL A 48 -16.56 10.89 -7.35
N SER A 49 -17.46 11.24 -8.27
CA SER A 49 -17.73 10.45 -9.47
C SER A 49 -16.50 10.33 -10.38
N ARG A 50 -15.76 11.44 -10.57
CA ARG A 50 -14.50 11.44 -11.35
C ARG A 50 -13.42 10.59 -10.69
N VAL A 51 -13.18 10.78 -9.39
CA VAL A 51 -12.21 9.98 -8.63
C VAL A 51 -12.58 8.50 -8.64
N HIS A 52 -13.87 8.16 -8.53
CA HIS A 52 -14.30 6.76 -8.61
C HIS A 52 -14.00 6.13 -9.97
N THR A 53 -14.21 6.88 -11.05
CA THR A 53 -13.89 6.44 -12.42
C THR A 53 -12.39 6.22 -12.59
N GLU A 54 -11.56 7.16 -12.12
CA GLU A 54 -10.11 7.05 -12.15
C GLU A 54 -9.59 5.88 -11.32
N LEU A 55 -10.13 5.67 -10.12
CA LEU A 55 -9.80 4.55 -9.25
C LEU A 55 -10.15 3.21 -9.88
N ASN A 56 -11.29 3.10 -10.59
CA ASN A 56 -11.64 1.89 -11.32
C ASN A 56 -10.63 1.59 -12.43
N ARG A 57 -10.14 2.62 -13.13
CA ARG A 57 -9.10 2.47 -14.15
C ARG A 57 -7.77 2.05 -13.54
N LEU A 58 -7.33 2.70 -12.45
CA LEU A 58 -6.11 2.32 -11.73
C LEU A 58 -6.19 0.92 -11.13
N ALA A 59 -7.36 0.48 -10.66
CA ALA A 59 -7.54 -0.86 -10.11
C ALA A 59 -7.31 -1.96 -11.16
N GLN A 60 -7.48 -1.64 -12.45
CA GLN A 60 -7.20 -2.52 -13.58
C GLN A 60 -5.73 -2.52 -14.00
N ASP A 61 -4.93 -1.60 -13.49
CA ASP A 61 -3.52 -1.48 -13.81
C ASP A 61 -2.72 -2.65 -13.21
N GLU A 62 -2.20 -3.53 -14.07
CA GLU A 62 -1.41 -4.68 -13.64
C GLU A 62 -0.05 -4.29 -13.05
N SER A 63 0.48 -3.11 -13.40
CA SER A 63 1.78 -2.68 -12.91
C SER A 63 1.79 -2.38 -11.41
N LEU A 64 0.63 -2.05 -10.84
CA LEU A 64 0.45 -1.83 -9.41
C LEU A 64 0.04 -3.10 -8.66
N ARG A 65 0.03 -4.26 -9.35
CA ARG A 65 -0.34 -5.56 -8.77
C ARG A 65 0.89 -6.42 -8.53
N TYR A 66 1.22 -6.64 -7.26
CA TYR A 66 2.27 -7.55 -6.81
C TYR A 66 1.64 -8.76 -6.11
N PRO A 67 1.17 -9.77 -6.86
CA PRO A 67 0.71 -11.01 -6.25
C PRO A 67 1.88 -11.71 -5.56
N ALA A 68 1.58 -12.48 -4.51
CA ALA A 68 2.58 -13.21 -3.73
C ALA A 68 3.49 -14.10 -4.59
N SER A 69 2.97 -14.57 -5.73
CA SER A 69 3.68 -15.43 -6.68
C SER A 69 4.68 -14.71 -7.59
N ARG A 70 4.66 -13.38 -7.68
CA ARG A 70 5.54 -12.58 -8.57
C ARG A 70 6.59 -11.78 -7.81
N ILE A 71 6.68 -11.97 -6.50
CA ILE A 71 7.63 -11.21 -5.69
C ILE A 71 9.00 -11.84 -5.85
N THR A 72 9.92 -11.06 -6.39
CA THR A 72 11.33 -11.39 -6.51
C THR A 72 12.17 -10.41 -5.68
N GLN A 73 13.42 -10.78 -5.40
CA GLN A 73 14.35 -9.85 -4.75
C GLN A 73 14.53 -8.56 -5.57
N SER A 74 14.61 -8.68 -6.90
CA SER A 74 14.73 -7.52 -7.80
C SER A 74 13.51 -6.60 -7.70
N ALA A 75 12.30 -7.16 -7.66
CA ALA A 75 11.06 -6.42 -7.55
C ALA A 75 10.94 -5.62 -6.24
N ILE A 76 11.50 -6.13 -5.13
CA ILE A 76 11.57 -5.41 -3.84
C ILE A 76 12.62 -4.30 -3.92
N SER A 77 13.79 -4.59 -4.50
CA SER A 77 14.88 -3.60 -4.61
C SER A 77 14.57 -2.45 -5.57
N SER A 78 13.70 -2.68 -6.56
CA SER A 78 13.27 -1.66 -7.51
C SER A 78 12.04 -0.87 -7.03
N PHE A 79 11.61 -1.06 -5.77
CA PHE A 79 10.48 -0.33 -5.23
C PHE A 79 10.74 1.19 -5.24
N SER A 80 9.73 1.95 -5.63
CA SER A 80 9.80 3.41 -5.71
C SER A 80 8.41 4.00 -5.47
N LEU A 81 8.36 5.06 -4.66
CA LEU A 81 7.14 5.85 -4.45
C LEU A 81 6.89 6.78 -5.63
N GLU A 82 7.94 7.24 -6.30
CA GLU A 82 7.88 8.03 -7.53
C GLU A 82 7.11 7.27 -8.61
N TYR A 83 7.35 5.95 -8.74
CA TYR A 83 6.59 5.12 -9.67
C TYR A 83 5.07 5.19 -9.44
N ILE A 84 4.63 5.15 -8.18
CA ILE A 84 3.21 5.27 -7.83
C ILE A 84 2.70 6.68 -8.16
N ASN A 85 3.49 7.70 -7.86
CA ASN A 85 3.16 9.09 -8.18
C ASN A 85 2.94 9.30 -9.68
N ASP A 86 3.80 8.71 -10.51
CA ASP A 86 3.71 8.77 -11.97
C ASP A 86 2.43 8.10 -12.46
N ARG A 87 2.10 6.90 -11.93
CA ARG A 87 0.83 6.22 -12.25
C ARG A 87 -0.39 7.03 -11.83
N LEU A 88 -0.35 7.68 -10.66
CA LEU A 88 -1.41 8.59 -10.22
C LEU A 88 -1.53 9.80 -11.17
N CYS A 89 -0.41 10.35 -11.63
CA CYS A 89 -0.41 11.47 -12.57
C CYS A 89 -1.03 11.11 -13.92
N GLU A 90 -0.75 9.90 -14.42
CA GLU A 90 -1.22 9.43 -15.73
C GLU A 90 -2.67 8.95 -15.72
N ALA A 91 -3.08 8.20 -14.69
CA ALA A 91 -4.35 7.48 -14.67
C ALA A 91 -5.38 8.01 -13.66
N ALA A 92 -4.95 8.83 -12.69
CA ALA A 92 -5.86 9.45 -11.72
C ALA A 92 -5.50 10.91 -11.36
N PRO A 93 -5.42 11.83 -12.34
CA PRO A 93 -5.06 13.22 -12.10
C PRO A 93 -6.01 13.96 -11.15
N PHE A 94 -7.32 13.66 -11.12
CA PHE A 94 -8.24 14.29 -10.18
C PHE A 94 -8.01 13.81 -8.75
N LEU A 95 -7.76 12.52 -8.55
CA LEU A 95 -7.36 11.98 -7.25
C LEU A 95 -6.05 12.62 -6.76
N LYS A 96 -5.02 12.67 -7.62
CA LYS A 96 -3.72 13.28 -7.29
C LYS A 96 -3.88 14.73 -6.85
N ARG A 97 -4.60 15.55 -7.64
CA ARG A 97 -4.85 16.96 -7.30
C ARG A 97 -5.64 17.14 -6.02
N THR A 98 -6.60 16.25 -5.75
CA THR A 98 -7.36 16.28 -4.49
C THR A 98 -6.45 16.01 -3.30
N LEU A 99 -5.58 15.01 -3.41
CA LEU A 99 -4.60 14.69 -2.36
C LEU A 99 -3.59 15.83 -2.18
N GLU A 100 -3.04 16.38 -3.26
CA GLU A 100 -2.14 17.54 -3.23
C GLU A 100 -2.80 18.76 -2.59
N GLY A 101 -4.07 19.02 -2.91
CA GLY A 101 -4.85 20.10 -2.32
C GLY A 101 -5.06 19.93 -0.83
N VAL A 102 -5.33 18.70 -0.37
CA VAL A 102 -5.43 18.39 1.06
C VAL A 102 -4.08 18.55 1.76
N SER A 103 -2.99 18.07 1.15
CA SER A 103 -1.65 18.20 1.73
C SER A 103 -1.20 19.65 1.83
N SER A 104 -1.50 20.44 0.80
CA SER A 104 -1.14 21.86 0.73
C SER A 104 -1.98 22.73 1.67
N ALA A 105 -3.11 22.23 2.18
CA ALA A 105 -3.91 22.92 3.18
C ALA A 105 -3.25 22.96 4.56
N ASN A 106 -2.31 22.06 4.84
CA ASN A 106 -1.52 22.08 6.09
C ASN A 106 -0.04 21.75 5.83
N PRO A 107 0.71 22.69 5.21
CA PRO A 107 2.09 22.45 4.77
C PRO A 107 3.08 22.29 5.92
N ARG A 108 2.71 22.64 7.16
CA ARG A 108 3.56 22.46 8.35
C ARG A 108 3.54 21.04 8.90
N ALA A 109 2.61 20.20 8.45
CA ALA A 109 2.44 18.84 8.94
C ALA A 109 3.04 17.77 7.99
N ILE A 110 3.39 18.14 6.77
CA ILE A 110 3.82 17.22 5.72
C ILE A 110 5.10 17.74 5.08
N ASP A 111 6.23 17.11 5.44
CA ASP A 111 7.56 17.50 4.93
C ASP A 111 7.79 17.08 3.47
N ASP A 112 7.19 15.95 3.04
CA ASP A 112 7.29 15.42 1.67
C ASP A 112 5.89 15.15 1.09
N ILE A 113 5.40 16.12 0.31
CA ILE A 113 4.09 16.06 -0.34
C ILE A 113 4.03 14.92 -1.38
N PRO A 114 5.00 14.76 -2.30
CA PRO A 114 5.02 13.62 -3.23
C PRO A 114 4.91 12.25 -2.56
N ALA A 115 5.69 12.00 -1.49
CA ALA A 115 5.64 10.74 -0.78
C ALA A 115 4.29 10.52 -0.08
N PHE A 116 3.72 11.58 0.51
CA PHE A 116 2.39 11.53 1.11
C PHE A 116 1.31 11.19 0.08
N VAL A 117 1.29 11.89 -1.06
CA VAL A 117 0.30 11.69 -2.13
C VAL A 117 0.40 10.27 -2.68
N SER A 118 1.61 9.77 -2.89
CA SER A 118 1.86 8.41 -3.38
C SER A 118 1.38 7.36 -2.38
N THR A 119 1.69 7.54 -1.10
CA THR A 119 1.28 6.62 -0.03
C THR A 119 -0.24 6.60 0.12
N MET A 120 -0.87 7.77 0.22
CA MET A 120 -2.32 7.88 0.35
C MET A 120 -3.05 7.36 -0.89
N GLY A 121 -2.55 7.67 -2.08
CA GLY A 121 -3.09 7.15 -3.33
C GLY A 121 -3.02 5.63 -3.41
N ALA A 122 -1.89 5.03 -3.04
CA ALA A 122 -1.73 3.58 -2.96
C ALA A 122 -2.64 2.94 -1.90
N MET A 123 -2.85 3.58 -0.75
CA MET A 123 -3.79 3.10 0.27
C MET A 123 -5.23 3.11 -0.24
N ILE A 124 -5.69 4.22 -0.83
CA ILE A 124 -7.04 4.34 -1.39
C ILE A 124 -7.24 3.30 -2.50
N LEU A 125 -6.25 3.13 -3.36
CA LEU A 125 -6.30 2.16 -4.45
C LEU A 125 -6.36 0.71 -3.93
N PHE A 126 -5.56 0.37 -2.91
CA PHE A 126 -5.57 -0.96 -2.30
C PHE A 126 -6.90 -1.29 -1.61
N LEU A 127 -7.53 -0.30 -0.99
CA LEU A 127 -8.85 -0.46 -0.38
C LEU A 127 -9.93 -0.68 -1.44
N LYS A 128 -9.80 -0.02 -2.60
CA LYS A 128 -10.69 -0.24 -3.75
C LYS A 128 -10.45 -1.62 -4.39
N SER A 129 -9.19 -2.01 -4.54
CA SER A 129 -8.77 -3.28 -5.12
C SER A 129 -7.58 -3.84 -4.36
N GLN A 130 -7.81 -4.91 -3.60
CA GLN A 130 -6.76 -5.62 -2.86
C GLN A 130 -5.69 -6.24 -3.78
N GLN A 131 -5.94 -6.29 -5.08
CA GLN A 131 -4.95 -6.73 -6.07
C GLN A 131 -3.89 -5.64 -6.33
N SER A 132 -4.25 -4.36 -6.19
CA SER A 132 -3.34 -3.22 -6.35
C SER A 132 -2.56 -2.98 -5.06
N ASN A 133 -1.65 -3.90 -4.76
CA ASN A 133 -0.97 -4.03 -3.47
C ASN A 133 0.54 -3.74 -3.54
N TYR A 134 1.03 -3.07 -4.58
CA TYR A 134 2.45 -2.80 -4.80
C TYR A 134 3.18 -2.23 -3.57
N LEU A 135 2.62 -1.15 -2.99
CA LEU A 135 3.17 -0.53 -1.77
C LEU A 135 3.03 -1.47 -0.56
N GLN A 136 1.83 -1.98 -0.34
CA GLN A 136 1.47 -2.77 0.84
C GLN A 136 2.23 -4.08 0.92
N MET A 137 2.52 -4.70 -0.22
CA MET A 137 3.31 -5.91 -0.30
C MET A 137 4.76 -5.62 0.05
N THR A 138 5.33 -4.55 -0.52
CA THR A 138 6.72 -4.17 -0.26
C THR A 138 6.93 -3.81 1.21
N ILE A 139 6.06 -2.97 1.78
CA ILE A 139 6.08 -2.64 3.21
C ILE A 139 5.89 -3.90 4.06
N GLY A 140 4.95 -4.77 3.69
CA GLY A 140 4.68 -6.00 4.44
C GLY A 140 5.90 -6.94 4.50
N VAL A 141 6.55 -7.18 3.36
CA VAL A 141 7.77 -8.01 3.29
C VAL A 141 8.92 -7.34 4.03
N TYR A 142 9.11 -6.03 3.86
CA TYR A 142 10.15 -5.27 4.56
C TYR A 142 9.99 -5.36 6.08
N LEU A 143 8.81 -5.06 6.62
CA LEU A 143 8.56 -5.11 8.06
C LEU A 143 8.74 -6.52 8.62
N TYR A 144 8.31 -7.54 7.88
CA TYR A 144 8.54 -8.93 8.28
C TYR A 144 10.03 -9.26 8.36
N SER A 145 10.83 -8.81 7.39
CA SER A 145 12.28 -9.02 7.38
C SER A 145 12.98 -8.38 8.59
N GLN A 146 12.42 -7.29 9.13
CA GLN A 146 12.92 -6.61 10.33
C GLN A 146 12.46 -7.29 11.65
N GLY A 147 11.80 -8.44 11.60
CA GLY A 147 11.35 -9.15 12.80
C GLY A 147 10.11 -8.53 13.46
N CYS A 148 9.31 -7.76 12.71
CA CYS A 148 8.11 -7.13 13.22
C CYS A 148 7.10 -8.14 13.79
N SER A 149 6.47 -7.81 14.92
CA SER A 149 5.49 -8.69 15.56
C SER A 149 4.26 -8.96 14.67
N LYS A 150 3.67 -10.15 14.81
CA LYS A 150 2.44 -10.54 14.09
C LYS A 150 1.29 -9.56 14.33
N SER A 151 1.17 -9.06 15.56
CA SER A 151 0.15 -8.10 15.96
C SER A 151 0.29 -6.77 15.22
N LEU A 152 1.51 -6.24 15.10
CA LEU A 152 1.75 -4.97 14.40
C LEU A 152 1.39 -5.07 12.92
N VAL A 153 1.84 -6.11 12.22
CA VAL A 153 1.47 -6.31 10.81
C VAL A 153 -0.04 -6.54 10.63
N SER A 154 -0.70 -7.21 11.57
CA SER A 154 -2.16 -7.37 11.55
C SER A 154 -2.88 -6.01 11.64
N VAL A 155 -2.38 -5.11 12.49
CA VAL A 155 -2.88 -3.73 12.58
C VAL A 155 -2.61 -2.97 11.28
N LEU A 156 -1.39 -3.02 10.76
CA LEU A 156 -0.99 -2.34 9.52
C LEU A 156 -1.78 -2.85 8.30
N SER A 157 -2.11 -4.14 8.27
CA SER A 157 -2.94 -4.72 7.23
C SER A 157 -4.38 -4.23 7.29
N LYS A 158 -4.95 -4.09 8.49
CA LYS A 158 -6.31 -3.57 8.67
C LYS A 158 -6.45 -2.10 8.28
N ILE A 159 -5.39 -1.30 8.40
CA ILE A 159 -5.40 0.10 7.97
C ILE A 159 -5.00 0.28 6.49
N GLY A 160 -4.64 -0.80 5.79
CA GLY A 160 -4.29 -0.76 4.36
C GLY A 160 -2.87 -0.32 4.05
N LEU A 161 -1.96 -0.32 5.04
CA LEU A 161 -0.52 -0.05 4.86
C LEU A 161 0.30 -1.30 4.57
N SER A 162 -0.23 -2.48 4.86
CA SER A 162 0.44 -3.76 4.59
C SER A 162 -0.56 -4.79 4.03
N VAL A 163 -0.05 -5.82 3.37
CA VAL A 163 -0.84 -7.02 3.09
C VAL A 163 -0.96 -7.89 4.35
N SER A 164 -1.85 -8.90 4.29
CA SER A 164 -2.06 -9.81 5.41
C SER A 164 -0.80 -10.65 5.70
N GLN A 165 -0.64 -11.07 6.95
CA GLN A 165 0.44 -11.97 7.37
C GLN A 165 0.52 -13.26 6.52
N MET A 166 -0.63 -13.83 6.17
CA MET A 166 -0.68 -15.01 5.30
C MET A 166 -0.13 -14.70 3.91
N THR A 167 -0.46 -13.53 3.36
CA THR A 167 0.04 -13.07 2.07
C THR A 167 1.56 -12.90 2.09
N ILE A 168 2.11 -12.33 3.17
CA ILE A 168 3.57 -12.19 3.35
C ILE A 168 4.23 -13.57 3.42
N HIS A 169 3.67 -14.51 4.18
CA HIS A 169 4.24 -15.84 4.29
C HIS A 169 4.26 -16.58 2.93
N ASN A 170 3.18 -16.46 2.15
CA ASN A 170 3.11 -17.01 0.80
C ASN A 170 4.14 -16.35 -0.16
N ALA A 171 4.33 -15.04 -0.02
CA ALA A 171 5.35 -14.30 -0.76
C ALA A 171 6.75 -14.82 -0.45
N LEU A 172 7.08 -14.96 0.84
CA LEU A 172 8.38 -15.47 1.30
C LEU A 172 8.62 -16.92 0.88
N ARG A 173 7.58 -17.76 0.90
CA ARG A 173 7.67 -19.14 0.41
C ARG A 173 8.03 -19.18 -1.07
N THR A 174 7.42 -18.31 -1.88
CA THR A 174 7.72 -18.19 -3.31
C THR A 174 9.14 -17.67 -3.52
N LEU A 175 9.52 -16.58 -2.83
CA LEU A 175 10.88 -16.04 -2.85
C LEU A 175 11.94 -17.09 -2.51
N THR A 176 11.70 -17.89 -1.48
CA THR A 176 12.61 -18.95 -1.06
C THR A 176 12.74 -20.03 -2.13
N SER A 177 11.62 -20.46 -2.72
CA SER A 177 11.60 -21.43 -3.82
C SER A 177 12.37 -20.93 -5.04
N ASP A 178 12.20 -19.65 -5.39
CA ASP A 178 12.90 -19.01 -6.50
C ASP A 178 14.40 -18.90 -6.22
N THR A 179 14.78 -18.51 -5.00
CA THR A 179 16.18 -18.40 -4.58
C THR A 179 16.87 -19.77 -4.60
N VAL A 180 16.21 -20.82 -4.11
CA VAL A 180 16.72 -22.20 -4.17
C VAL A 180 16.91 -22.65 -5.61
N SER A 181 15.99 -22.29 -6.50
CA SER A 181 16.09 -22.60 -7.93
C SER A 181 17.27 -21.88 -8.59
N GLN A 182 17.46 -20.60 -8.28
CA GLN A 182 18.62 -19.81 -8.75
C GLN A 182 19.94 -20.34 -8.20
N ALA A 183 19.98 -20.70 -6.91
CA ALA A 183 21.15 -21.32 -6.29
C ALA A 183 21.51 -22.64 -6.97
N ARG A 184 20.52 -23.50 -7.29
CA ARG A 184 20.75 -24.73 -8.04
C ARG A 184 21.35 -24.47 -9.42
N VAL A 185 20.86 -23.44 -10.14
CA VAL A 185 21.43 -23.05 -11.44
C VAL A 185 22.87 -22.56 -11.28
N ALA A 186 23.16 -21.74 -10.27
CA ALA A 186 24.52 -21.24 -10.00
C ALA A 186 25.50 -22.38 -9.64
N ILE A 187 25.05 -23.34 -8.83
CA ILE A 187 25.81 -24.55 -8.44
C ILE A 187 26.14 -25.44 -9.66
N LEU A 188 25.26 -25.51 -10.67
CA LEU A 188 25.51 -26.28 -11.89
C LEU A 188 26.47 -25.56 -12.84
N ASN A 189 26.47 -24.22 -12.84
CA ASN A 189 27.25 -23.41 -13.78
C ASN A 189 28.63 -22.99 -13.25
N HIS A 190 28.88 -23.10 -11.95
CA HIS A 190 30.14 -22.71 -11.34
C HIS A 190 30.67 -23.80 -10.41
N PRO A 191 31.99 -24.07 -10.39
CA PRO A 191 32.58 -24.94 -9.38
C PRO A 191 32.33 -24.34 -7.99
N TRP A 192 31.76 -25.15 -7.11
CA TRP A 192 31.42 -24.75 -5.74
C TRP A 192 32.18 -25.63 -4.75
N ILE A 193 32.48 -25.06 -3.58
CA ILE A 193 33.03 -25.76 -2.43
C ILE A 193 32.05 -25.59 -1.29
N LEU A 194 31.67 -26.69 -0.65
CA LEU A 194 30.76 -26.68 0.48
C LEU A 194 31.57 -26.33 1.74
N LEU A 195 31.49 -25.08 2.18
CA LEU A 195 32.08 -24.64 3.45
C LEU A 195 31.07 -24.89 4.56
N TYR A 196 31.34 -25.89 5.40
CA TYR A 196 30.52 -26.23 6.56
C TYR A 196 31.14 -25.58 7.81
N ASP A 197 30.52 -24.53 8.35
CA ASP A 197 31.10 -23.68 9.40
C ASP A 197 30.73 -24.09 10.85
N ASN A 198 30.34 -25.36 11.09
CA ASN A 198 29.94 -25.80 12.44
C ASN A 198 30.04 -27.33 12.64
N ILE A 199 31.22 -27.89 12.36
CA ILE A 199 31.53 -29.24 12.85
C ILE A 199 31.94 -29.11 14.32
N ASN A 200 30.95 -29.11 15.23
CA ASN A 200 31.21 -29.30 16.65
C ASN A 200 31.47 -30.81 16.87
N ILE A 201 32.68 -31.27 16.56
CA ILE A 201 33.15 -32.60 16.98
C ILE A 201 33.21 -32.56 18.50
N ALA A 202 32.15 -33.04 19.13
CA ALA A 202 32.17 -33.39 20.53
C ALA A 202 33.18 -34.54 20.68
N ASN A 203 34.42 -34.20 21.05
CA ASN A 203 35.42 -35.18 21.44
C ASN A 203 34.91 -35.91 22.68
N ARG A 204 34.87 -37.24 22.58
CA ARG A 204 34.41 -38.17 23.61
C ARG A 204 35.54 -38.54 24.55
#